data_AF-A0A7I7YPJ1-F1
#
_entry.id   AF-A0A7I7YPJ1-F1
#
_cell.length_a   1.000
_cell.length_b   1.000
_cell.length_c   1.000
_cell.angle_alpha   90.00
_cell.angle_beta   90.00
_cell.angle_gamma   90.00
#
_symmetry.space_group_name_H-M   'P 1'
#
loop_
_entity.id
_entity.type
_entity.pdbx_description
1 polymer ?
#
loop_
_entity_poly.entity_id
_entity_poly.type
_entity_poly.pdbx_seq_one_letter_code
_entity_poly.pdbx_strand_id
1 'polypeptide(L)'
;MRGGSSGDATDADVEVTRGDRFIKTAVAILGETGRTDFTVQEVVARSKTSLRAFYQHFSSKDELLLALFDRTIAQSVQTWRAETAGMDGTAALKLLVDRISQQPESSTQDSLNRALTLYNQHLAETRPREYARVLSPLHRLVRDIVGQGITEGVFDPGLDVGAAAAIVMQTMMGAPRLHWLGAELNGTPVDAGQLYDFCSRALGVRDAADESAPPSLAELFGQIGMRAGARGGEFAMTMPVSPQVVNTSGALQGGLIATLVDVAGGQFGLGHLKPGTTMTTADLFIRYLRPIRQGSAFAVPRMLRSGRRAMVMQVDIYGDAGDELVATATVNFAVIDGETPTLGVQPEA
;
A
#
# COMPACT_ATOMS: atom_id res chain seq x y z
N MET A 1 34.35 -33.68 -58.57
CA MET A 1 34.91 -32.32 -58.82
C MET A 1 33.73 -31.40 -59.06
N ARG A 2 33.41 -30.33 -58.34
CA ARG A 2 34.02 -29.48 -57.29
C ARG A 2 32.83 -29.12 -56.35
N GLY A 3 32.92 -28.95 -55.03
CA GLY A 3 33.92 -28.25 -54.24
C GLY A 3 33.34 -26.90 -53.75
N GLY A 4 32.95 -26.84 -52.46
CA GLY A 4 33.01 -25.64 -51.62
C GLY A 4 31.84 -24.64 -51.61
N SER A 5 31.08 -24.62 -50.50
CA SER A 5 30.73 -23.38 -49.79
C SER A 5 30.42 -23.69 -48.32
N SER A 6 31.40 -24.20 -47.59
CA SER A 6 31.43 -24.05 -46.13
C SER A 6 31.67 -22.57 -45.86
N GLY A 7 30.61 -21.85 -45.46
CA GLY A 7 30.68 -20.44 -45.12
C GLY A 7 31.73 -20.20 -44.04
N ASP A 8 32.73 -19.40 -44.40
CA ASP A 8 33.79 -18.94 -43.51
C ASP A 8 33.13 -18.05 -42.45
N ALA A 9 33.04 -18.55 -41.20
CA ALA A 9 32.61 -17.74 -40.08
C ALA A 9 33.61 -16.60 -39.94
N THR A 10 33.13 -15.36 -39.96
CA THR A 10 34.01 -14.19 -39.87
C THR A 10 34.81 -14.24 -38.56
N ASP A 11 36.04 -13.71 -38.53
CA ASP A 11 36.89 -13.73 -37.33
C ASP A 11 36.17 -13.10 -36.12
N ALA A 12 35.29 -12.13 -36.37
CA ALA A 12 34.38 -11.54 -35.40
C ALA A 12 33.34 -12.54 -34.84
N ASP A 13 32.72 -13.38 -35.67
CA ASP A 13 31.80 -14.43 -35.21
C ASP A 13 32.51 -15.50 -34.37
N VAL A 14 33.77 -15.81 -34.73
CA VAL A 14 34.62 -16.75 -33.99
C VAL A 14 35.06 -16.17 -32.64
N GLU A 15 35.38 -14.88 -32.59
CA GLU A 15 35.70 -14.15 -31.36
C GLU A 15 34.48 -14.03 -30.43
N VAL A 16 33.29 -13.70 -30.96
CA VAL A 16 32.04 -13.67 -30.19
C VAL A 16 31.71 -15.05 -29.59
N THR A 17 31.90 -16.14 -30.35
CA THR A 17 31.68 -17.50 -29.84
C THR A 17 32.74 -17.96 -28.82
N ARG A 18 33.93 -17.35 -28.79
CA ARG A 18 34.95 -17.62 -27.76
C ARG A 18 34.65 -16.87 -26.46
N GLY A 19 34.27 -15.59 -26.52
CA GLY A 19 33.77 -14.84 -25.37
C GLY A 19 32.57 -15.51 -24.70
N ASP A 20 31.61 -15.95 -25.50
CA ASP A 20 30.43 -16.70 -25.04
C ASP A 20 30.77 -17.99 -24.29
N ARG A 21 31.87 -18.65 -24.69
CA ARG A 21 32.35 -19.87 -24.03
C ARG A 21 32.80 -19.59 -22.60
N PHE A 22 33.54 -18.50 -22.38
CA PHE A 22 33.95 -18.08 -21.04
C PHE A 22 32.77 -17.70 -20.15
N ILE A 23 31.79 -16.98 -20.69
CA ILE A 23 30.55 -16.64 -19.98
C ILE A 23 29.80 -17.93 -19.57
N LYS A 24 29.61 -18.89 -20.49
CA LYS A 24 28.97 -20.17 -20.19
C LYS A 24 29.73 -20.97 -19.12
N THR A 25 31.06 -20.97 -19.17
CA THR A 25 31.87 -21.61 -18.13
C THR A 25 31.72 -20.91 -16.78
N ALA A 26 31.67 -19.58 -16.75
CA ALA A 26 31.42 -18.83 -15.52
C ALA A 26 30.04 -19.16 -14.94
N VAL A 27 28.99 -19.23 -15.76
CA VAL A 27 27.64 -19.67 -15.33
C VAL A 27 27.70 -21.06 -14.68
N ALA A 28 28.39 -22.01 -15.30
CA ALA A 28 28.51 -23.36 -14.75
C ALA A 28 29.22 -23.37 -13.38
N ILE A 29 30.34 -22.63 -13.25
CA ILE A 29 31.04 -22.49 -11.96
C ILE A 29 30.12 -21.87 -10.91
N LEU A 30 29.46 -20.76 -11.23
CA LEU A 30 28.56 -20.07 -10.30
C LEU A 30 27.37 -20.94 -9.89
N GLY A 31 26.83 -21.73 -10.81
CA GLY A 31 25.74 -22.67 -10.52
C GLY A 31 26.17 -23.84 -9.62
N GLU A 32 27.45 -24.21 -9.60
CA GLU A 32 27.99 -25.23 -8.70
C GLU A 32 28.35 -24.67 -7.32
N THR A 33 28.95 -23.47 -7.25
CA THR A 33 29.54 -22.93 -6.02
C THR A 33 28.65 -21.93 -5.29
N GLY A 34 27.76 -21.24 -6.02
CA GLY A 34 26.99 -20.11 -5.51
C GLY A 34 27.84 -18.90 -5.10
N ARG A 35 29.11 -18.85 -5.55
CA ARG A 35 30.10 -17.84 -5.11
C ARG A 35 30.93 -17.32 -6.27
N THR A 36 31.33 -16.06 -6.19
CA THR A 36 32.16 -15.36 -7.18
C THR A 36 33.67 -15.46 -6.91
N ASP A 37 34.09 -16.34 -6.00
CA ASP A 37 35.48 -16.53 -5.53
C ASP A 37 36.35 -17.38 -6.47
N PHE A 38 35.83 -17.84 -7.61
CA PHE A 38 36.61 -18.54 -8.63
C PHE A 38 37.75 -17.69 -9.21
N THR A 39 38.72 -18.37 -9.83
CA THR A 39 39.89 -17.72 -10.46
C THR A 39 39.80 -17.69 -11.99
N VAL A 40 40.51 -16.75 -12.62
CA VAL A 40 40.62 -16.72 -14.10
C VAL A 40 41.21 -18.03 -14.64
N GLN A 41 42.19 -18.60 -13.93
CA GLN A 41 42.82 -19.87 -14.31
C GLN A 41 41.82 -21.03 -14.32
N GLU A 42 40.91 -21.07 -13.35
CA GLU A 42 39.86 -22.09 -13.28
C GLU A 42 38.89 -21.99 -14.47
N VAL A 43 38.46 -20.77 -14.82
CA VAL A 43 37.60 -20.52 -15.98
C VAL A 43 38.28 -20.96 -17.28
N VAL A 44 39.55 -20.63 -17.44
CA VAL A 44 40.35 -21.01 -18.62
C VAL A 44 40.50 -22.53 -18.71
N ALA A 45 40.83 -23.19 -17.59
CA ALA A 45 40.98 -24.64 -17.53
C ALA A 45 39.67 -25.37 -17.89
N ARG A 46 38.54 -24.95 -17.31
CA ARG A 46 37.22 -25.56 -17.57
C ARG A 46 36.68 -25.27 -18.97
N SER A 47 36.92 -24.07 -19.51
CA SER A 47 36.51 -23.72 -20.87
C SER A 47 37.34 -24.40 -21.97
N LYS A 48 38.43 -25.10 -21.59
CA LYS A 48 39.39 -25.75 -22.50
C LYS A 48 39.98 -24.77 -23.52
N THR A 49 40.29 -23.56 -23.06
CA THR A 49 40.91 -22.50 -23.86
C THR A 49 42.21 -22.02 -23.19
N SER A 50 42.86 -20.98 -23.75
CA SER A 50 44.12 -20.45 -23.21
C SER A 50 43.91 -19.18 -22.40
N LEU A 51 44.85 -18.90 -21.49
CA LEU A 51 44.85 -17.65 -20.71
C LEU A 51 44.97 -16.42 -21.61
N ARG A 52 45.75 -16.52 -22.69
CA ARG A 52 45.85 -15.46 -23.70
C ARG A 52 44.51 -15.20 -24.38
N ALA A 53 43.77 -16.25 -24.73
CA ALA A 53 42.44 -16.10 -25.32
C ALA A 53 41.45 -15.46 -24.35
N PHE A 54 41.53 -15.76 -23.05
CA PHE A 54 40.72 -15.07 -22.05
C PHE A 54 40.99 -13.56 -22.06
N TYR A 55 42.25 -13.15 -21.94
CA TYR A 55 42.62 -11.74 -21.88
C TYR A 55 42.42 -10.96 -23.20
N GLN A 56 42.20 -11.65 -24.32
CA GLN A 56 41.74 -11.03 -25.56
C GLN A 56 40.27 -10.58 -25.49
N HIS A 57 39.44 -11.25 -24.67
CA HIS A 57 38.02 -10.94 -24.52
C HIS A 57 37.68 -10.19 -23.22
N PHE A 58 38.39 -10.49 -22.13
CA PHE A 58 38.14 -9.91 -20.80
C PHE A 58 39.46 -9.55 -20.14
N SER A 59 39.66 -8.28 -19.82
CA SER A 59 40.83 -7.78 -19.09
C SER A 59 40.94 -8.35 -17.66
N SER A 60 39.82 -8.80 -17.07
CA SER A 60 39.77 -9.29 -15.69
C SER A 60 38.59 -10.24 -15.43
N LYS A 61 38.64 -10.92 -14.27
CA LYS A 61 37.49 -11.68 -13.74
C LYS A 61 36.26 -10.78 -13.59
N ASP A 62 36.45 -9.56 -13.11
CA ASP A 62 35.34 -8.64 -12.88
C ASP A 62 34.67 -8.21 -14.17
N GLU A 63 35.44 -8.04 -15.25
CA GLU A 63 34.87 -7.72 -16.57
C GLU A 63 34.05 -8.89 -17.13
N LEU A 64 34.53 -10.13 -16.94
CA LEU A 64 33.76 -11.33 -17.26
C LEU A 64 32.45 -11.39 -16.45
N LEU A 65 32.51 -11.13 -15.13
CA LEU A 65 31.32 -11.12 -14.26
C LEU A 65 30.35 -9.99 -14.65
N LEU A 66 30.87 -8.81 -15.01
CA LEU A 66 30.06 -7.69 -15.47
C LEU A 66 29.35 -8.04 -16.77
N ALA A 67 30.05 -8.62 -17.75
CA ALA A 67 29.48 -9.05 -19.02
C ALA A 67 28.43 -10.15 -18.83
N LEU A 68 28.68 -11.10 -17.93
CA LEU A 68 27.71 -12.12 -17.54
C LEU A 68 26.45 -11.50 -16.94
N PHE A 69 26.60 -10.56 -16.01
CA PHE A 69 25.48 -9.91 -15.34
C PHE A 69 24.67 -9.04 -16.31
N ASP A 70 25.35 -8.26 -17.16
CA ASP A 70 24.74 -7.43 -18.21
C ASP A 70 23.90 -8.30 -19.17
N ARG A 71 24.46 -9.42 -19.64
CA ARG A 71 23.72 -10.37 -20.49
C ARG A 71 22.52 -10.98 -19.78
N THR A 72 22.67 -11.37 -18.52
CA THR A 72 21.59 -11.99 -17.74
C THR A 72 20.45 -11.01 -17.55
N ILE A 73 20.71 -9.78 -17.12
CA ILE A 73 19.69 -8.75 -16.92
C ILE A 73 19.03 -8.40 -18.25
N ALA A 74 19.80 -8.20 -19.32
CA ALA A 74 19.26 -7.88 -20.63
C ALA A 74 18.33 -9.00 -21.16
N GLN A 75 18.72 -10.26 -21.00
CA GLN A 75 17.91 -11.40 -21.43
C GLN A 75 16.62 -11.52 -20.61
N SER A 76 16.69 -11.40 -19.28
CA SER A 76 15.50 -11.45 -18.42
C SER A 76 14.52 -10.33 -18.75
N VAL A 77 15.00 -9.10 -18.92
CA VAL A 77 14.17 -7.94 -19.27
C VAL A 77 13.52 -8.11 -20.65
N GLN A 78 14.23 -8.68 -21.62
CA GLN A 78 13.65 -8.98 -22.93
C GLN A 78 12.50 -9.99 -22.83
N THR A 79 12.69 -11.06 -22.05
CA THR A 79 11.64 -12.05 -21.79
C THR A 79 10.43 -11.40 -21.14
N TRP A 80 10.62 -10.65 -20.05
CA TRP A 80 9.52 -10.01 -19.32
C TRP A 80 8.79 -8.97 -20.17
N ARG A 81 9.50 -8.21 -21.01
CA ARG A 81 8.85 -7.29 -21.96
C ARG A 81 7.95 -8.01 -22.96
N ALA A 82 8.33 -9.20 -23.41
CA ALA A 82 7.50 -9.99 -24.30
C ALA A 82 6.28 -10.55 -23.57
N GLU A 83 6.44 -10.97 -22.30
CA GLU A 83 5.35 -11.50 -21.47
C GLU A 83 4.34 -10.42 -21.05
N THR A 84 4.79 -9.19 -20.77
CA THR A 84 3.90 -8.08 -20.41
C THR A 84 3.28 -7.38 -21.61
N ALA A 85 3.62 -7.79 -22.84
CA ALA A 85 3.10 -7.16 -24.05
C ALA A 85 1.57 -7.31 -24.13
N GLY A 86 0.85 -6.18 -24.18
CA GLY A 86 -0.61 -6.16 -24.28
C GLY A 86 -1.36 -6.34 -22.96
N MET A 87 -0.65 -6.44 -21.84
CA MET A 87 -1.24 -6.38 -20.50
C MET A 87 -1.49 -4.92 -20.08
N ASP A 88 -2.49 -4.69 -19.22
CA ASP A 88 -2.63 -3.43 -18.50
C ASP A 88 -1.50 -3.25 -17.46
N GLY A 89 -1.33 -2.03 -16.96
CA GLY A 89 -0.25 -1.68 -16.03
C GLY A 89 -0.28 -2.50 -14.74
N THR A 90 -1.47 -2.82 -14.23
CA THR A 90 -1.67 -3.59 -12.99
C THR A 90 -1.24 -5.05 -13.16
N ALA A 91 -1.71 -5.70 -14.23
CA ALA A 91 -1.34 -7.07 -14.58
C ALA A 91 0.14 -7.19 -14.94
N ALA A 92 0.69 -6.22 -15.67
CA ALA A 92 2.11 -6.17 -16.01
C ALA A 92 2.99 -6.04 -14.75
N LEU A 93 2.58 -5.19 -13.80
CA LEU A 93 3.26 -5.07 -12.50
C LEU A 93 3.22 -6.39 -11.74
N LYS A 94 2.05 -7.03 -11.64
CA LYS A 94 1.89 -8.32 -10.95
C LYS A 94 2.82 -9.39 -11.53
N LEU A 95 2.83 -9.53 -12.86
CA LEU A 95 3.69 -10.48 -13.54
C LEU A 95 5.16 -10.21 -13.26
N LEU A 96 5.59 -8.95 -13.31
CA LEU A 96 6.98 -8.60 -13.06
C LEU A 96 7.39 -8.90 -11.61
N VAL A 97 6.52 -8.62 -10.64
CA VAL A 97 6.74 -8.99 -9.22
C VAL A 97 6.90 -10.50 -9.09
N ASP A 98 5.99 -11.28 -9.67
CA ASP A 98 6.03 -12.73 -9.60
C ASP A 98 7.31 -13.31 -10.23
N ARG A 99 7.75 -12.76 -11.37
CA ARG A 99 8.98 -13.18 -12.04
C ARG A 99 10.25 -12.88 -11.26
N ILE A 100 10.32 -11.72 -10.62
CA ILE A 100 11.49 -11.34 -9.81
C ILE A 100 11.53 -12.11 -8.48
N SER A 101 10.37 -12.43 -7.91
CA SER A 101 10.23 -13.18 -6.67
C SER A 101 10.14 -14.70 -6.86
N GLN A 102 10.23 -15.18 -8.10
CA GLN A 102 10.07 -16.61 -8.41
C GLN A 102 11.16 -17.43 -7.69
N GLN A 103 10.74 -18.50 -7.01
CA GLN A 103 11.67 -19.42 -6.38
C GLN A 103 12.47 -20.19 -7.45
N PRO A 104 13.76 -20.49 -7.19
CA PRO A 104 14.57 -21.25 -8.10
C PRO A 104 14.03 -22.67 -8.25
N GLU A 105 13.98 -23.17 -9.49
CA GLU A 105 13.45 -24.50 -9.82
C GLU A 105 14.49 -25.61 -9.58
N SER A 106 15.75 -25.22 -9.31
CA SER A 106 16.86 -26.14 -9.03
C SER A 106 17.89 -25.51 -8.09
N SER A 107 18.65 -26.35 -7.39
CA SER A 107 19.78 -25.91 -6.55
C SER A 107 20.88 -25.19 -7.35
N THR A 108 21.04 -25.52 -8.63
CA THR A 108 21.97 -24.82 -9.53
C THR A 108 21.50 -23.40 -9.83
N GLN A 109 20.21 -23.22 -10.09
CA GLN A 109 19.62 -21.90 -10.31
C GLN A 109 19.66 -21.06 -9.03
N ASP A 110 19.41 -21.67 -7.87
CA ASP A 110 19.52 -21.01 -6.57
C ASP A 110 20.94 -20.46 -6.32
N SER A 111 21.95 -21.32 -6.52
CA SER A 111 23.37 -20.93 -6.43
C SER A 111 23.71 -19.77 -7.38
N LEU A 112 23.26 -19.83 -8.63
CA LEU A 112 23.49 -18.76 -9.60
C LEU A 112 22.83 -17.44 -9.16
N ASN A 113 21.56 -17.47 -8.74
CA ASN A 113 20.83 -16.30 -8.28
C ASN A 113 21.52 -15.64 -7.08
N ARG A 114 22.01 -16.45 -6.13
CA ARG A 114 22.79 -15.98 -4.99
C ARG A 114 24.09 -15.31 -5.43
N ALA A 115 24.84 -15.92 -6.34
CA ALA A 115 26.10 -15.37 -6.83
C ALA A 115 25.92 -14.02 -7.56
N LEU A 116 24.90 -13.92 -8.42
CA LEU A 116 24.56 -12.68 -9.12
C LEU A 116 24.08 -11.59 -8.15
N THR A 117 23.34 -11.96 -7.11
CA THR A 117 22.88 -11.03 -6.06
C THR A 117 24.05 -10.45 -5.27
N LEU A 118 24.99 -11.29 -4.85
CA LEU A 118 26.22 -10.86 -4.18
C LEU A 118 27.06 -9.94 -5.07
N TYR A 119 27.20 -10.30 -6.35
CA TYR A 119 27.92 -9.46 -7.31
C TYR A 119 27.23 -8.11 -7.53
N ASN A 120 25.90 -8.07 -7.59
CA ASN A 120 25.13 -6.83 -7.71
C ASN A 120 25.37 -5.88 -6.52
N GLN A 121 25.42 -6.41 -5.28
CA GLN A 121 25.76 -5.62 -4.10
C GLN A 121 27.19 -5.07 -4.20
N HIS A 122 28.14 -5.91 -4.61
CA HIS A 122 29.52 -5.48 -4.79
C HIS A 122 29.67 -4.39 -5.87
N LEU A 123 28.92 -4.48 -6.97
CA LEU A 123 28.87 -3.43 -7.99
C LEU A 123 28.32 -2.13 -7.44
N ALA A 124 27.25 -2.16 -6.65
CA ALA A 124 26.67 -0.96 -6.05
C ALA A 124 27.68 -0.23 -5.14
N GLU A 125 28.48 -0.99 -4.38
CA GLU A 125 29.48 -0.46 -3.47
C GLU A 125 30.73 0.06 -4.19
N THR A 126 31.25 -0.70 -5.16
CA THR A 126 32.58 -0.43 -5.74
C THR A 126 32.55 0.25 -7.11
N ARG A 127 31.46 0.10 -7.87
CA ARG A 127 31.32 0.58 -9.26
C ARG A 127 29.89 1.09 -9.53
N PRO A 128 29.43 2.15 -8.83
CA PRO A 128 28.02 2.59 -8.88
C PRO A 128 27.54 3.01 -10.28
N ARG A 129 28.44 3.49 -11.15
CA ARG A 129 28.10 3.82 -12.55
C ARG A 129 27.78 2.57 -13.37
N GLU A 130 28.54 1.50 -13.20
CA GLU A 130 28.28 0.22 -13.88
C GLU A 130 27.02 -0.45 -13.32
N TYR A 131 26.82 -0.39 -12.00
CA TYR A 131 25.58 -0.83 -11.37
C TYR A 131 24.35 -0.16 -12.02
N ALA A 132 24.37 1.17 -12.12
CA ALA A 132 23.27 1.93 -12.74
C ALA A 132 23.10 1.60 -14.23
N ARG A 133 24.21 1.41 -14.98
CA ARG A 133 24.17 1.04 -16.40
C ARG A 133 23.48 -0.31 -16.60
N VAL A 134 23.92 -1.34 -15.87
CA VAL A 134 23.43 -2.72 -16.01
C VAL A 134 21.96 -2.84 -15.63
N LEU A 135 21.52 -2.14 -14.58
CA LEU A 135 20.12 -2.18 -14.14
C LEU A 135 19.20 -1.24 -14.92
N SER A 136 19.75 -0.37 -15.78
CA SER A 136 18.97 0.58 -16.57
C SER A 136 17.88 -0.05 -17.44
N PRO A 137 18.03 -1.24 -18.07
CA PRO A 137 16.97 -1.84 -18.86
C PRO A 137 15.76 -2.25 -18.01
N LEU A 138 16.02 -2.79 -16.81
CA LEU A 138 14.97 -3.18 -15.86
C LEU A 138 14.25 -1.96 -15.30
N HIS A 139 15.00 -0.93 -14.87
CA HIS A 139 14.40 0.33 -14.43
C HIS A 139 13.51 0.93 -15.51
N ARG A 140 13.95 0.88 -16.77
CA ARG A 140 13.16 1.35 -17.92
C ARG A 140 11.87 0.57 -18.09
N LEU A 141 11.90 -0.76 -17.93
CA LEU A 141 10.70 -1.61 -17.98
C LEU A 141 9.69 -1.22 -16.90
N VAL A 142 10.14 -1.08 -15.65
CA VAL A 142 9.27 -0.66 -14.53
C VAL A 142 8.68 0.73 -14.81
N ARG A 143 9.49 1.66 -15.31
CA ARG A 143 9.03 3.01 -15.67
C ARG A 143 7.97 2.98 -16.77
N ASP A 144 8.16 2.15 -17.79
CA ASP A 144 7.19 2.00 -18.88
C ASP A 144 5.84 1.45 -18.35
N ILE A 145 5.88 0.46 -17.43
CA ILE A 145 4.68 -0.10 -16.76
C ILE A 145 3.96 0.96 -15.91
N VAL A 146 4.69 1.72 -15.09
CA VAL A 146 4.10 2.79 -14.26
C VAL A 146 3.48 3.88 -15.13
N GLY A 147 4.19 4.33 -16.17
CA GLY A 147 3.66 5.32 -17.10
C GLY A 147 2.41 4.84 -17.86
N GLN A 148 2.38 3.56 -18.24
CA GLN A 148 1.21 2.93 -18.84
C GLN A 148 0.02 2.92 -17.87
N GLY A 149 0.20 2.46 -16.63
CA GLY A 149 -0.90 2.41 -15.66
C GLY A 149 -1.46 3.79 -15.28
N ILE A 150 -0.63 4.84 -15.29
CA ILE A 150 -1.11 6.23 -15.17
C ILE A 150 -1.94 6.63 -16.39
N THR A 151 -1.47 6.29 -17.60
CA THR A 151 -2.17 6.61 -18.85
C THR A 151 -3.53 5.89 -18.94
N GLU A 152 -3.61 4.67 -18.41
CA GLU A 152 -4.84 3.87 -18.31
C GLU A 152 -5.77 4.35 -17.19
N GLY A 153 -5.30 5.21 -16.29
CA GLY A 153 -6.06 5.72 -15.14
C GLY A 153 -6.17 4.75 -13.97
N VAL A 154 -5.39 3.68 -13.96
CA VAL A 154 -5.38 2.67 -12.87
C VAL A 154 -4.38 3.01 -11.75
N PHE A 155 -3.36 3.82 -12.04
CA PHE A 155 -2.40 4.35 -11.06
C PHE A 155 -2.61 5.85 -10.83
N ASP A 156 -2.13 6.37 -9.70
CA ASP A 156 -2.28 7.79 -9.34
C ASP A 156 -1.57 8.71 -10.35
N PRO A 157 -2.28 9.64 -11.03
CA PRO A 157 -1.69 10.56 -11.99
C PRO A 157 -0.75 11.61 -11.37
N GLY A 158 -0.75 11.76 -10.03
CA GLY A 158 0.14 12.68 -9.31
C GLY A 158 1.57 12.15 -9.09
N LEU A 159 1.87 10.92 -9.49
CA LEU A 159 3.17 10.30 -9.25
C LEU A 159 4.28 10.84 -10.17
N ASP A 160 5.47 11.07 -9.60
CA ASP A 160 6.69 11.15 -10.39
C ASP A 160 7.05 9.74 -10.88
N VAL A 161 6.84 9.50 -12.17
CA VAL A 161 7.06 8.18 -12.81
C VAL A 161 8.48 7.66 -12.60
N GLY A 162 9.49 8.54 -12.63
CA GLY A 162 10.89 8.15 -12.47
C GLY A 162 11.19 7.73 -11.03
N ALA A 163 10.75 8.54 -10.06
CA ALA A 163 10.94 8.22 -8.64
C ALA A 163 10.13 6.98 -8.24
N ALA A 164 8.87 6.88 -8.66
CA ALA A 164 8.01 5.74 -8.39
C ALA A 164 8.61 4.44 -8.94
N ALA A 165 9.07 4.46 -10.20
CA ALA A 165 9.70 3.29 -10.82
C ALA A 165 10.98 2.85 -10.08
N ALA A 166 11.81 3.80 -9.64
CA ALA A 166 13.00 3.49 -8.86
C ALA A 166 12.65 2.85 -7.51
N ILE A 167 11.66 3.39 -6.79
CA ILE A 167 11.21 2.86 -5.50
C ILE A 167 10.62 1.45 -5.67
N VAL A 168 9.71 1.26 -6.64
CA VAL A 168 9.10 -0.04 -6.95
C VAL A 168 10.18 -1.07 -7.27
N MET A 169 11.14 -0.73 -8.15
CA MET A 169 12.25 -1.61 -8.49
C MET A 169 13.07 -2.00 -7.26
N GLN A 170 13.42 -1.05 -6.39
CA GLN A 170 14.21 -1.33 -5.18
C GLN A 170 13.43 -2.21 -4.19
N THR A 171 12.13 -2.00 -4.04
CA THR A 171 11.26 -2.85 -3.22
C THR A 171 11.22 -4.28 -3.75
N MET A 172 10.98 -4.45 -5.05
CA MET A 172 10.90 -5.75 -5.72
C MET A 172 12.23 -6.53 -5.69
N MET A 173 13.36 -5.84 -5.81
CA MET A 173 14.69 -6.47 -5.73
C MET A 173 15.17 -6.68 -4.29
N GLY A 174 14.74 -5.84 -3.35
CA GLY A 174 15.21 -5.84 -1.97
C GLY A 174 14.79 -7.08 -1.19
N ALA A 175 13.55 -7.54 -1.37
CA ALA A 175 13.02 -8.71 -0.66
C ALA A 175 13.68 -10.04 -1.08
N PRO A 176 13.77 -10.40 -2.38
CA PRO A 176 14.50 -11.59 -2.82
C PRO A 176 15.97 -11.56 -2.39
N ARG A 177 16.60 -10.38 -2.40
CA ARG A 177 17.98 -10.20 -1.91
C ARG A 177 18.12 -10.61 -0.44
N LEU A 178 17.21 -10.19 0.44
CA LEU A 178 17.26 -10.59 1.86
C LEU A 178 17.08 -12.10 2.00
N HIS A 179 16.18 -12.69 1.20
CA HIS A 179 15.97 -14.13 1.19
C HIS A 179 17.20 -14.93 0.74
N TRP A 180 17.80 -14.59 -0.41
CA TRP A 180 18.98 -15.29 -0.93
C TRP A 180 20.24 -15.13 -0.06
N LEU A 181 20.26 -14.11 0.79
CA LEU A 181 21.33 -13.91 1.77
C LEU A 181 21.04 -14.59 3.11
N GLY A 182 19.83 -15.11 3.34
CA GLY A 182 19.38 -15.62 4.64
C GLY A 182 19.35 -14.52 5.71
N ALA A 183 18.99 -13.30 5.31
CA ALA A 183 19.01 -12.09 6.12
C ALA A 183 17.60 -11.54 6.35
N GLU A 184 16.60 -12.43 6.47
CA GLU A 184 15.21 -12.05 6.71
C GLU A 184 15.06 -11.26 8.01
N LEU A 185 14.51 -10.04 7.90
CA LEU A 185 14.37 -9.13 9.04
C LEU A 185 13.24 -9.55 10.01
N ASN A 186 12.23 -10.25 9.49
CA ASN A 186 11.04 -10.65 10.25
C ASN A 186 11.01 -12.15 10.56
N GLY A 187 12.11 -12.87 10.31
CA GLY A 187 12.18 -14.33 10.47
C GLY A 187 11.45 -15.15 9.39
N THR A 188 10.71 -14.51 8.49
CA THR A 188 10.10 -15.14 7.30
C THR A 188 10.40 -14.34 6.03
N PRO A 189 10.54 -15.00 4.85
CA PRO A 189 10.70 -14.31 3.58
C PRO A 189 9.46 -13.46 3.25
N VAL A 190 9.66 -12.28 2.66
CA VAL A 190 8.58 -11.49 2.08
C VAL A 190 8.16 -12.16 0.77
N ASP A 191 6.89 -12.51 0.64
CA ASP A 191 6.37 -13.18 -0.55
C ASP A 191 5.98 -12.20 -1.67
N ALA A 192 5.77 -12.73 -2.87
CA ALA A 192 5.43 -11.96 -4.07
C ALA A 192 4.08 -11.23 -3.93
N GLY A 193 3.10 -11.80 -3.23
CA GLY A 193 1.80 -11.18 -2.98
C GLY A 193 1.95 -9.94 -2.11
N GLN A 194 2.71 -10.05 -1.00
CA GLN A 194 3.00 -8.92 -0.13
C GLN A 194 3.73 -7.77 -0.85
N LEU A 195 4.69 -8.10 -1.73
CA LEU A 195 5.38 -7.11 -2.55
C LEU A 195 4.44 -6.41 -3.52
N TYR A 196 3.58 -7.19 -4.18
CA TYR A 196 2.60 -6.65 -5.12
C TYR A 196 1.59 -5.75 -4.42
N ASP A 197 1.04 -6.16 -3.28
CA ASP A 197 0.06 -5.37 -2.52
C ASP A 197 0.66 -4.06 -2.01
N PHE A 198 1.93 -4.09 -1.61
CA PHE A 198 2.65 -2.88 -1.21
C PHE A 198 2.88 -1.94 -2.40
N CYS A 199 3.40 -2.46 -3.52
CA CYS A 199 3.66 -1.65 -4.72
C CYS A 199 2.36 -1.08 -5.30
N SER A 200 1.28 -1.87 -5.35
CA SER A 200 -0.03 -1.45 -5.83
C SER A 200 -0.60 -0.30 -5.00
N ARG A 201 -0.57 -0.41 -3.67
CA ARG A 201 -0.99 0.69 -2.78
C ARG A 201 -0.10 1.93 -2.93
N ALA A 202 1.21 1.74 -3.04
CA ALA A 202 2.15 2.85 -3.22
C ALA A 202 1.97 3.58 -4.57
N LEU A 203 1.54 2.86 -5.61
CA LEU A 203 1.19 3.41 -6.92
C LEU A 203 -0.24 3.96 -6.98
N GLY A 204 -0.98 3.90 -5.87
CA GLY A 204 -2.36 4.36 -5.80
C GLY A 204 -3.31 3.54 -6.67
N VAL A 205 -3.03 2.23 -6.86
CA VAL A 205 -4.00 1.28 -7.42
C VAL A 205 -5.24 1.35 -6.55
N ARG A 206 -6.28 1.98 -7.09
CA ARG A 206 -7.59 2.00 -6.46
C ARG A 206 -8.28 0.72 -6.90
N ASP A 207 -8.49 -0.20 -5.98
CA ASP A 207 -9.49 -1.24 -6.24
C ASP A 207 -10.81 -0.54 -6.49
N ALA A 208 -11.51 -0.90 -7.58
CA ALA A 208 -12.88 -0.45 -7.80
C ALA A 208 -13.83 -0.86 -6.65
N ALA A 209 -13.36 -1.72 -5.73
CA ALA A 209 -14.03 -2.13 -4.51
C ALA A 209 -13.70 -1.27 -3.27
N ASP A 210 -12.70 -0.37 -3.33
CA ASP A 210 -12.35 0.56 -2.26
C ASP A 210 -13.02 1.94 -2.41
N GLU A 211 -14.24 1.95 -2.96
CA GLU A 211 -15.26 2.86 -2.45
C GLU A 211 -15.65 2.37 -1.04
N SER A 212 -14.74 2.45 -0.07
CA SER A 212 -15.17 2.64 1.31
C SER A 212 -16.00 3.92 1.29
N ALA A 213 -17.33 3.75 1.35
CA ALA A 213 -18.23 4.88 1.44
C ALA A 213 -17.67 5.82 2.52
N PRO A 214 -17.58 7.14 2.25
CA PRO A 214 -17.05 8.07 3.24
C PRO A 214 -17.73 7.81 4.58
N PRO A 215 -16.97 7.82 5.69
CA PRO A 215 -17.52 7.43 6.99
C PRO A 215 -18.79 8.22 7.25
N SER A 216 -19.85 7.50 7.59
CA SER A 216 -21.14 8.09 7.90
C SER A 216 -20.99 9.08 9.06
N LEU A 217 -21.90 10.05 9.15
CA LEU A 217 -21.92 10.98 10.29
C LEU A 217 -21.99 10.23 11.63
N ALA A 218 -22.65 9.08 11.68
CA ALA A 218 -22.71 8.24 12.87
C ALA A 218 -21.33 7.68 13.28
N GLU A 219 -20.53 7.22 12.31
CA GLU A 219 -19.17 6.72 12.57
C GLU A 219 -18.24 7.85 13.01
N LEU A 220 -18.34 9.04 12.40
CA LEU A 220 -17.58 10.23 12.82
C LEU A 220 -17.94 10.65 14.25
N PHE A 221 -19.21 10.61 14.62
CA PHE A 221 -19.65 10.86 15.99
C PHE A 221 -19.17 9.78 16.97
N GLY A 222 -19.15 8.51 16.56
CA GLY A 222 -18.59 7.42 17.35
C GLY A 222 -17.10 7.61 17.65
N GLN A 223 -16.32 8.12 16.70
CA GLN A 223 -14.88 8.38 16.88
C GLN A 223 -14.58 9.46 17.93
N ILE A 224 -15.45 10.46 18.08
CA ILE A 224 -15.35 11.46 19.16
C ILE A 224 -16.03 11.00 20.47
N GLY A 225 -16.47 9.74 20.53
CA GLY A 225 -17.05 9.12 21.71
C GLY A 225 -18.52 9.46 21.95
N MET A 226 -19.22 10.07 20.98
CA MET A 226 -20.66 10.32 21.08
C MET A 226 -21.42 9.00 20.93
N ARG A 227 -22.22 8.64 21.93
CA ARG A 227 -22.94 7.36 21.96
C ARG A 227 -24.21 7.44 22.80
N ALA A 228 -25.13 6.52 22.56
CA ALA A 228 -26.25 6.30 23.46
C ALA A 228 -25.75 5.79 24.81
N GLY A 229 -26.42 6.20 25.87
CA GLY A 229 -26.18 5.80 27.25
C GLY A 229 -27.39 6.09 28.10
N ALA A 230 -27.19 6.09 29.42
CA ALA A 230 -28.24 6.44 30.36
C ALA A 230 -27.69 7.36 31.47
N ARG A 231 -28.55 8.24 31.97
CA ARG A 231 -28.30 9.04 33.16
C ARG A 231 -29.51 8.94 34.08
N GLY A 232 -29.31 8.53 35.33
CA GLY A 232 -30.42 8.40 36.29
C GLY A 232 -31.50 7.39 35.87
N GLY A 233 -31.17 6.42 35.01
CA GLY A 233 -32.13 5.46 34.43
C GLY A 233 -32.88 5.97 33.20
N GLU A 234 -32.67 7.23 32.79
CA GLU A 234 -33.27 7.82 31.59
C GLU A 234 -32.29 7.77 30.41
N PHE A 235 -32.83 7.69 29.18
CA PHE A 235 -32.04 7.75 27.95
C PHE A 235 -31.24 9.05 27.89
N ALA A 236 -29.97 8.94 27.51
CA ALA A 236 -29.12 10.09 27.24
C ALA A 236 -28.19 9.81 26.06
N MET A 237 -27.87 10.84 25.29
CA MET A 237 -26.65 10.81 24.49
C MET A 237 -25.50 11.35 25.31
N THR A 238 -24.36 10.65 25.29
CA THR A 238 -23.16 11.05 26.04
C THR A 238 -21.99 11.28 25.12
N MET A 239 -21.09 12.19 25.52
CA MET A 239 -19.83 12.45 24.83
C MET A 239 -18.75 12.80 25.87
N PRO A 240 -17.58 12.12 25.86
CA PRO A 240 -16.49 12.41 26.79
C PRO A 240 -15.78 13.71 26.40
N VAL A 241 -15.23 14.41 27.40
CA VAL A 241 -14.32 15.53 27.16
C VAL A 241 -12.93 14.98 26.84
N SER A 242 -12.45 15.23 25.61
CA SER A 242 -11.12 14.84 25.14
C SER A 242 -10.41 16.01 24.43
N PRO A 243 -9.09 15.94 24.21
CA PRO A 243 -8.35 16.99 23.50
C PRO A 243 -8.91 17.31 22.10
N GLN A 244 -9.58 16.37 21.45
CA GLN A 244 -10.12 16.52 20.10
C GLN A 244 -11.44 17.30 20.04
N VAL A 245 -12.15 17.47 21.17
CA VAL A 245 -13.51 18.04 21.20
C VAL A 245 -13.62 19.32 22.04
N VAL A 246 -12.51 19.78 22.63
CA VAL A 246 -12.47 21.03 23.41
C VAL A 246 -12.17 22.24 22.54
N ASN A 247 -12.70 23.39 22.94
CA ASN A 247 -12.40 24.69 22.36
C ASN A 247 -11.08 25.27 22.92
N THR A 248 -10.71 26.47 22.47
CA THR A 248 -9.50 27.20 22.92
C THR A 248 -9.48 27.52 24.43
N SER A 249 -10.63 27.47 25.12
CA SER A 249 -10.73 27.62 26.57
C SER A 249 -10.58 26.31 27.36
N GLY A 250 -10.39 25.18 26.67
CA GLY A 250 -10.30 23.84 27.26
C GLY A 250 -11.65 23.29 27.73
N ALA A 251 -12.77 23.89 27.34
CA ALA A 251 -14.11 23.38 27.60
C ALA A 251 -14.67 22.69 26.35
N LEU A 252 -15.57 21.73 26.53
CA LEU A 252 -16.25 21.05 25.42
C LEU A 252 -16.84 22.08 24.45
N GLN A 253 -16.54 21.94 23.16
CA GLN A 253 -16.95 22.91 22.15
C GLN A 253 -18.47 23.03 22.09
N GLY A 254 -18.98 24.27 22.21
CA GLY A 254 -20.42 24.54 22.23
C GLY A 254 -21.17 23.98 21.02
N GLY A 255 -20.55 24.02 19.82
CA GLY A 255 -21.09 23.41 18.61
C GLY A 255 -21.34 21.91 18.74
N LEU A 256 -20.42 21.16 19.39
CA LEU A 256 -20.60 19.73 19.63
C LEU A 256 -21.65 19.44 20.70
N ILE A 257 -21.85 20.35 21.67
CA ILE A 257 -22.98 20.26 22.60
C ILE A 257 -24.31 20.46 21.84
N ALA A 258 -24.38 21.38 20.88
CA ALA A 258 -25.57 21.56 20.06
C ALA A 258 -25.84 20.33 19.19
N THR A 259 -24.80 19.73 18.60
CA THR A 259 -24.91 18.45 17.89
C THR A 259 -25.40 17.33 18.81
N LEU A 260 -24.87 17.24 20.03
CA LEU A 260 -25.29 16.24 21.01
C LEU A 260 -26.79 16.38 21.38
N VAL A 261 -27.28 17.62 21.51
CA VAL A 261 -28.71 17.92 21.71
C VAL A 261 -29.56 17.45 20.54
N ASP A 262 -29.14 17.77 19.32
CA ASP A 262 -29.86 17.41 18.10
C ASP A 262 -29.96 15.89 17.95
N VAL A 263 -28.84 15.18 18.11
CA VAL A 263 -28.80 13.71 18.03
C VAL A 263 -29.62 13.07 19.16
N ALA A 264 -29.56 13.59 20.39
CA ALA A 264 -30.37 13.09 21.50
C ALA A 264 -31.86 13.25 21.24
N GLY A 265 -32.30 14.44 20.81
CA GLY A 265 -33.68 14.71 20.47
C GLY A 265 -34.16 13.85 19.30
N GLY A 266 -33.35 13.72 18.26
CA GLY A 266 -33.66 12.90 17.09
C GLY A 266 -33.85 11.43 17.46
N GLN A 267 -32.86 10.82 18.13
CA GLN A 267 -32.95 9.40 18.54
C GLN A 267 -34.13 9.13 19.47
N PHE A 268 -34.38 10.00 20.45
CA PHE A 268 -35.53 9.88 21.34
C PHE A 268 -36.86 10.06 20.61
N GLY A 269 -36.89 10.95 19.61
CA GLY A 269 -38.05 11.19 18.76
C GLY A 269 -38.45 10.03 17.87
N LEU A 270 -37.49 9.23 17.39
CA LEU A 270 -37.76 8.12 16.48
C LEU A 270 -38.80 7.13 17.04
N GLY A 271 -38.77 6.87 18.35
CA GLY A 271 -39.74 6.01 19.03
C GLY A 271 -41.19 6.52 19.03
N HIS A 272 -41.41 7.76 18.58
CA HIS A 272 -42.72 8.42 18.55
C HIS A 272 -43.26 8.62 17.12
N LEU A 273 -42.50 8.23 16.09
CA LEU A 273 -42.92 8.37 14.70
C LEU A 273 -43.99 7.34 14.32
N LYS A 274 -44.83 7.73 13.36
CA LYS A 274 -45.75 6.78 12.70
C LYS A 274 -45.03 6.13 11.52
N PRO A 275 -45.37 4.87 11.15
CA PRO A 275 -44.87 4.27 9.93
C PRO A 275 -45.14 5.15 8.70
N GLY A 276 -44.13 5.32 7.85
CA GLY A 276 -44.20 6.20 6.67
C GLY A 276 -43.97 7.68 6.97
N THR A 277 -43.51 8.02 8.18
CA THR A 277 -43.04 9.37 8.53
C THR A 277 -41.60 9.37 8.99
N THR A 278 -40.90 10.47 8.73
CA THR A 278 -39.57 10.81 9.25
C THR A 278 -39.59 12.20 9.87
N MET A 279 -38.48 12.62 10.46
CA MET A 279 -38.36 13.94 11.06
C MET A 279 -37.06 14.65 10.68
N THR A 280 -37.12 15.98 10.63
CA THR A 280 -35.97 16.84 10.39
C THR A 280 -35.97 18.00 11.37
N THR A 281 -34.80 18.46 11.79
CA THR A 281 -34.67 19.58 12.72
C THR A 281 -35.16 20.86 12.04
N ALA A 282 -36.23 21.46 12.57
CA ALA A 282 -36.78 22.73 12.10
C ALA A 282 -36.07 23.91 12.78
N ASP A 283 -35.88 23.80 14.10
CA ASP A 283 -35.16 24.79 14.89
C ASP A 283 -34.57 24.17 16.16
N LEU A 284 -33.48 24.77 16.64
CA LEU A 284 -32.79 24.40 17.87
C LEU A 284 -32.30 25.66 18.56
N PHE A 285 -32.70 25.85 19.82
CA PHE A 285 -32.26 26.95 20.66
C PHE A 285 -31.60 26.41 21.92
N ILE A 286 -30.35 26.79 22.16
CA ILE A 286 -29.57 26.35 23.33
C ILE A 286 -29.13 27.53 24.19
N ARG A 287 -29.19 27.34 25.51
CA ARG A 287 -28.64 28.25 26.52
C ARG A 287 -27.51 27.54 27.26
N TYR A 288 -26.30 28.04 27.08
CA TYR A 288 -25.13 27.56 27.83
C TYR A 288 -25.08 28.25 29.19
N LEU A 289 -25.08 27.47 30.28
CA LEU A 289 -25.08 27.98 31.64
C LEU A 289 -23.70 27.83 32.30
N ARG A 290 -23.02 26.71 32.06
CA ARG A 290 -21.72 26.37 32.64
C ARG A 290 -20.83 25.63 31.64
N PRO A 291 -19.49 25.72 31.74
CA PRO A 291 -18.58 24.94 30.90
C PRO A 291 -18.35 23.52 31.44
N ILE A 292 -18.21 22.53 30.54
CA ILE A 292 -17.75 21.17 30.88
C ILE A 292 -16.28 21.04 30.48
N ARG A 293 -15.38 20.84 31.46
CA ARG A 293 -13.92 20.75 31.22
C ARG A 293 -13.35 19.34 31.39
N GLN A 294 -14.07 18.45 32.05
CA GLN A 294 -13.63 17.09 32.39
C GLN A 294 -14.84 16.16 32.43
N GLY A 295 -14.58 14.84 32.46
CA GLY A 295 -15.62 13.82 32.50
C GLY A 295 -16.40 13.73 31.19
N SER A 296 -17.70 13.54 31.27
CA SER A 296 -18.59 13.44 30.10
C SER A 296 -19.75 14.43 30.17
N ALA A 297 -20.25 14.83 29.00
CA ALA A 297 -21.54 15.49 28.86
C ALA A 297 -22.65 14.45 28.68
N PHE A 298 -23.83 14.71 29.21
CA PHE A 298 -25.03 13.89 29.05
C PHE A 298 -26.19 14.76 28.61
N ALA A 299 -26.69 14.56 27.40
CA ALA A 299 -27.89 15.23 26.88
C ALA A 299 -29.11 14.33 27.10
N VAL A 300 -30.02 14.77 27.97
CA VAL A 300 -31.21 14.03 28.39
C VAL A 300 -32.44 14.68 27.76
N PRO A 301 -33.07 14.05 26.75
CA PRO A 301 -34.24 14.59 26.08
C PRO A 301 -35.54 14.27 26.83
N ARG A 302 -36.48 15.20 26.80
CA ARG A 302 -37.84 15.06 27.31
C ARG A 302 -38.84 15.64 26.32
N MET A 303 -39.87 14.87 26.00
CA MET A 303 -40.96 15.33 25.13
C MET A 303 -41.75 16.45 25.81
N LEU A 304 -41.87 17.61 25.15
CA LEU A 304 -42.80 18.67 25.55
C LEU A 304 -44.12 18.56 24.79
N ARG A 305 -44.05 18.25 23.49
CA ARG A 305 -45.22 18.11 22.62
C ARG A 305 -44.93 17.10 21.51
N SER A 306 -45.73 16.05 21.43
CA SER A 306 -45.72 15.10 20.31
C SER A 306 -46.95 15.34 19.41
N GLY A 307 -46.74 15.89 18.21
CA GLY A 307 -47.79 16.25 17.27
C GLY A 307 -47.59 15.63 15.89
N ARG A 308 -48.65 15.67 15.06
CA ARG A 308 -48.62 15.08 13.70
C ARG A 308 -47.66 15.77 12.73
N ARG A 309 -47.41 17.08 12.91
CA ARG A 309 -46.58 17.91 12.01
C ARG A 309 -45.27 18.36 12.65
N ALA A 310 -45.15 18.24 13.97
CA ALA A 310 -43.99 18.71 14.71
C ALA A 310 -43.89 18.01 16.07
N MET A 311 -42.66 17.77 16.52
CA MET A 311 -42.34 17.33 17.86
C MET A 311 -41.40 18.33 18.53
N VAL A 312 -41.78 18.79 19.72
CA VAL A 312 -41.00 19.74 20.50
C VAL A 312 -40.46 19.04 21.73
N MET A 313 -39.15 19.12 21.94
CA MET A 313 -38.46 18.50 23.05
C MET A 313 -37.59 19.51 23.79
N GLN A 314 -37.50 19.33 25.10
CA GLN A 314 -36.46 19.95 25.91
C GLN A 314 -35.32 18.95 26.04
N VAL A 315 -34.08 19.39 25.89
CA VAL A 315 -32.90 18.58 26.12
C VAL A 315 -32.02 19.29 27.13
N ASP A 316 -31.86 18.67 28.29
CA ASP A 316 -31.06 19.20 29.38
C ASP A 316 -29.68 18.51 29.37
N ILE A 317 -28.61 19.30 29.51
CA ILE A 317 -27.23 18.81 29.48
C ILE A 317 -26.66 18.84 30.89
N TYR A 318 -26.10 17.72 31.31
CA TYR A 318 -25.44 17.55 32.60
C TYR A 318 -23.97 17.13 32.42
N GLY A 319 -23.14 17.45 33.41
CA GLY A 319 -21.77 16.91 33.53
C GLY A 319 -21.71 15.65 34.40
N ASP A 320 -20.52 15.10 34.55
CA ASP A 320 -20.27 13.88 35.34
C ASP A 320 -20.46 14.10 36.86
N ALA A 321 -20.11 15.29 37.36
CA ALA A 321 -20.16 15.63 38.77
C ALA A 321 -21.48 16.33 39.13
N GLY A 322 -22.44 15.56 39.67
CA GLY A 322 -23.69 16.07 40.27
C GLY A 322 -24.80 16.43 39.29
N ASP A 323 -25.93 16.91 39.81
CA ASP A 323 -27.16 17.23 39.07
C ASP A 323 -27.21 18.69 38.57
N GLU A 324 -26.05 19.34 38.49
CA GLU A 324 -25.99 20.70 37.99
C GLU A 324 -26.23 20.76 36.48
N LEU A 325 -27.23 21.55 36.10
CA LEU A 325 -27.55 21.84 34.72
C LEU A 325 -26.43 22.68 34.06
N VAL A 326 -25.82 22.14 33.01
CA VAL A 326 -24.74 22.77 32.26
C VAL A 326 -25.27 23.60 31.11
N ALA A 327 -26.26 23.06 30.39
CA ALA A 327 -26.98 23.76 29.34
C ALA A 327 -28.40 23.22 29.27
N THR A 328 -29.29 23.99 28.67
CA THR A 328 -30.64 23.54 28.34
C THR A 328 -30.98 23.99 26.93
N ALA A 329 -31.67 23.14 26.20
CA ALA A 329 -32.05 23.40 24.83
C ALA A 329 -33.50 23.04 24.57
N THR A 330 -34.11 23.72 23.61
CA THR A 330 -35.37 23.30 22.98
C THR A 330 -35.07 22.99 21.53
N VAL A 331 -35.50 21.81 21.09
CA VAL A 331 -35.40 21.37 19.70
C VAL A 331 -36.79 21.05 19.17
N ASN A 332 -37.07 21.52 17.97
CA ASN A 332 -38.30 21.28 17.26
C ASN A 332 -37.99 20.51 15.99
N PHE A 333 -38.60 19.34 15.86
CA PHE A 333 -38.50 18.50 14.68
C PHE A 333 -39.78 18.61 13.86
N ALA A 334 -39.68 18.99 12.59
CA ALA A 334 -40.78 18.89 11.65
C ALA A 334 -40.99 17.41 11.27
N VAL A 335 -42.23 16.94 11.35
CA VAL A 335 -42.59 15.57 10.91
C VAL A 335 -43.08 15.64 9.48
N ILE A 336 -42.45 14.85 8.61
CA ILE A 336 -42.70 14.82 7.17
C ILE A 336 -42.93 13.38 6.71
N ASP A 337 -43.60 13.23 5.56
CA ASP A 337 -43.76 11.92 4.94
C ASP A 337 -42.40 11.41 4.44
N GLY A 338 -42.08 10.14 4.70
CA GLY A 338 -40.79 9.55 4.36
C GLY A 338 -40.58 8.18 5.01
N GLU A 339 -39.55 7.46 4.57
CA GLU A 339 -39.19 6.18 5.19
C GLU A 339 -38.86 6.37 6.68
N THR A 340 -39.53 5.61 7.54
CA THR A 340 -39.35 5.71 8.99
C THR A 340 -37.99 5.10 9.37
N PRO A 341 -37.07 5.88 9.94
CA PRO A 341 -35.74 5.36 10.31
C PRO A 341 -35.87 4.27 11.39
N THR A 342 -35.14 3.17 11.23
CA THR A 342 -35.03 2.13 12.26
C THR A 342 -33.91 2.48 13.24
N LEU A 343 -34.19 2.36 14.54
CA LEU A 343 -33.14 2.42 15.56
C LEU A 343 -32.23 1.20 15.37
N GLY A 344 -30.93 1.42 15.12
CA GLY A 344 -29.94 0.34 15.14
C GLY A 344 -30.04 -0.39 16.48
N VAL A 345 -30.16 -1.72 16.43
CA VAL A 345 -30.38 -2.62 17.58
C VAL A 345 -29.42 -2.27 18.72
N GLN A 346 -29.95 -1.85 19.87
CA GLN A 346 -29.17 -1.79 21.10
C GLN A 346 -28.84 -3.24 21.52
N PRO A 347 -27.59 -3.56 21.90
CA PRO A 347 -27.32 -4.83 22.54
C PRO A 347 -28.13 -4.90 23.84
N GLU A 348 -28.86 -5.99 24.02
CA GLU A 348 -29.65 -6.27 25.23
C GLU A 348 -28.76 -6.17 26.49
N ALA A 349 -29.34 -5.59 27.54
CA ALA A 349 -28.72 -5.45 28.85
C ALA A 349 -28.53 -6.79 29.56
#